data_AF-A0A959BFV0-F1
#
_entry.id   AF-A0A959BFV0-F1
#
_cell.length_a   1.000
_cell.length_b   1.000
_cell.length_c   1.000
_cell.angle_alpha   90.00
_cell.angle_beta   90.00
_cell.angle_gamma   90.00
#
_symmetry.space_group_name_H-M   'P 1'
#
loop_
_entity.id
_entity.type
_entity.pdbx_description
1 polymer ?
#
loop_
_entity_poly.entity_id
_entity_poly.type
_entity_poly.pdbx_seq_one_letter_code
_entity_poly.pdbx_strand_id
1 'polypeptide(L)'
;MASPQPVAHPFEEDLSFLYGAIFIGGPVSEGIDSRNVCVFAEGEVDRCPTGSGVAGRLPIHFARGEVAIGETITVESITGSVFKGAIVKEVAYGSYQAVIPRVEGTAFITGQHEFFIGPEDPFRHGFFLR
;
A
#
# COMPACT_ATOMS: atom_id res chain seq x y z
N MET A 1 -11.70 -5.81 25.77
CA MET A 1 -11.10 -5.58 24.44
C MET A 1 -9.69 -6.14 24.50
N ALA A 2 -9.28 -6.99 23.56
CA ALA A 2 -7.91 -7.49 23.54
C ALA A 2 -6.95 -6.30 23.38
N SER A 3 -5.89 -6.25 24.19
CA SER A 3 -4.84 -5.26 23.99
C SER A 3 -4.27 -5.42 22.58
N PRO A 4 -3.99 -4.32 21.85
CA PRO A 4 -3.41 -4.42 20.52
C PRO A 4 -2.10 -5.20 20.62
N GLN A 5 -1.98 -6.27 19.84
CA GLN A 5 -0.72 -6.98 19.76
C GLN A 5 0.32 -6.08 19.07
N PRO A 6 1.55 -6.02 19.58
CA PRO A 6 2.61 -5.24 18.96
C PRO A 6 2.87 -5.77 17.54
N VAL A 7 2.94 -4.86 16.57
CA VAL A 7 3.38 -5.18 15.20
C VAL A 7 4.91 -5.17 15.21
N ALA A 8 5.53 -6.34 15.32
CA ALA A 8 6.98 -6.48 15.34
C ALA A 8 7.48 -6.99 13.99
N HIS A 9 8.37 -6.24 13.34
CA HIS A 9 9.09 -6.73 12.18
C HIS A 9 10.20 -7.68 12.66
N PRO A 10 10.40 -8.86 12.04
CA PRO A 10 11.24 -9.93 12.59
C PRO A 10 12.74 -9.58 12.71
N PHE A 11 13.21 -8.55 12.00
CA PHE A 11 14.63 -8.21 11.94
C PHE A 11 14.95 -6.72 12.14
N GLU A 12 13.97 -5.83 12.06
CA GLU A 12 14.21 -4.37 11.97
C GLU A 12 13.26 -3.62 12.90
N GLU A 13 13.79 -3.05 13.98
CA GLU A 13 12.98 -2.36 14.98
C GLU A 13 12.26 -1.14 14.39
N ASP A 14 12.91 -0.39 13.50
CA ASP A 14 12.34 0.79 12.83
C ASP A 14 11.12 0.47 11.94
N LEU A 15 10.93 -0.79 11.55
CA LEU A 15 9.78 -1.25 10.78
C LEU A 15 8.66 -1.83 11.66
N SER A 16 8.85 -1.86 12.98
CA SER A 16 7.92 -2.45 13.96
C SER A 16 6.80 -1.48 14.36
N PHE A 17 6.04 -1.01 13.37
CA PHE A 17 4.90 -0.14 13.57
C PHE A 17 3.80 -0.40 12.53
N LEU A 18 2.60 0.09 12.82
CA LEU A 18 1.49 0.04 11.87
C LEU A 18 1.56 1.24 10.93
N TYR A 19 1.82 1.00 9.64
CA TYR A 19 1.92 2.08 8.64
C TYR A 19 0.60 2.84 8.42
N GLY A 20 -0.52 2.11 8.38
CA GLY A 20 -1.83 2.68 8.08
C GLY A 20 -2.92 1.62 8.06
N ALA A 21 -4.13 2.05 7.74
CA ALA A 21 -5.30 1.19 7.58
C ALA A 21 -5.74 1.17 6.12
N ILE A 22 -6.12 -0.01 5.61
CA ILE A 22 -6.67 -0.17 4.26
C ILE A 22 -8.13 -0.57 4.38
N PHE A 23 -9.02 0.28 3.86
CA PHE A 23 -10.43 -0.02 3.67
C PHE A 23 -10.61 -0.78 2.37
N ILE A 24 -11.28 -1.94 2.45
CA ILE A 24 -11.51 -2.83 1.31
C ILE A 24 -12.98 -2.77 0.93
N GLY A 25 -13.26 -2.51 -0.34
CA GLY A 25 -14.59 -2.55 -0.93
C GLY A 25 -14.70 -3.57 -2.05
N GLY A 26 -15.94 -3.90 -2.42
CA GLY A 26 -16.21 -4.62 -3.67
C GLY A 26 -15.88 -3.77 -4.89
N PRO A 27 -15.78 -4.40 -6.07
CA PRO A 27 -15.45 -3.70 -7.30
C PRO A 27 -16.58 -2.76 -7.74
N VAL A 28 -16.19 -1.57 -8.22
CA VAL A 28 -17.09 -0.59 -8.83
C VAL A 28 -17.00 -0.66 -10.36
N SER A 29 -15.84 -1.01 -10.90
CA SER A 29 -15.60 -1.16 -12.35
C SER A 29 -15.58 -2.63 -12.78
N GLU A 30 -15.96 -2.91 -14.02
CA GLU A 30 -15.90 -4.26 -14.60
C GLU A 30 -14.44 -4.76 -14.69
N GLY A 31 -14.21 -6.04 -14.38
CA GLY A 31 -12.87 -6.64 -14.42
C GLY A 31 -11.96 -6.27 -13.26
N ILE A 32 -12.52 -5.73 -12.17
CA ILE A 32 -11.81 -5.45 -10.91
C ILE A 32 -12.17 -6.50 -9.86
N ASP A 33 -11.18 -6.98 -9.10
CA ASP A 33 -11.42 -7.92 -8.00
C ASP A 33 -11.82 -7.22 -6.71
N SER A 34 -11.19 -6.08 -6.40
CA SER A 34 -11.50 -5.30 -5.20
C SER A 34 -11.04 -3.85 -5.28
N ARG A 35 -11.49 -3.04 -4.32
CA ARG A 35 -11.10 -1.64 -4.17
C ARG A 35 -10.38 -1.39 -2.86
N ASN A 36 -9.34 -0.57 -2.91
CA ASN A 36 -8.57 -0.13 -1.75
C ASN A 36 -8.67 1.38 -1.53
N VAL A 37 -8.77 1.77 -0.26
CA VAL A 37 -8.45 3.13 0.21
C VAL A 37 -7.52 3.00 1.39
N CYS A 38 -6.26 3.43 1.25
CA CYS A 38 -5.31 3.46 2.35
C CYS A 38 -5.36 4.82 3.05
N VAL A 39 -5.52 4.81 4.37
CA VAL A 39 -5.31 5.95 5.26
C VAL A 39 -4.04 5.70 6.07
N PHE A 40 -3.08 6.60 5.97
CA PHE A 40 -1.75 6.44 6.58
C PHE A 40 -1.22 7.77 7.14
N ALA A 41 -0.10 7.71 7.87
CA ALA A 41 0.51 8.86 8.52
C ALA A 41 -0.53 9.70 9.32
N GLU A 42 -0.48 11.03 9.22
CA GLU A 42 -1.39 11.95 9.91
C GLU A 42 -2.75 12.10 9.20
N GLY A 43 -3.37 10.98 8.82
CA GLY A 43 -4.66 10.95 8.13
C GLY A 43 -4.58 11.25 6.62
N GLU A 44 -3.42 11.02 6.01
CA GLU A 44 -3.27 11.08 4.56
C GLU A 44 -4.04 9.94 3.89
N VAL A 45 -4.58 10.22 2.70
CA VAL A 45 -5.31 9.23 1.89
C VAL A 45 -4.52 8.92 0.64
N ASP A 46 -4.22 7.66 0.38
CA ASP A 46 -3.59 7.27 -0.88
C ASP A 46 -4.61 7.36 -2.03
N ARG A 47 -4.20 8.00 -3.13
CA ARG A 47 -5.04 8.18 -4.32
C ARG A 47 -4.90 6.98 -5.27
N CYS A 48 -3.84 6.19 -5.14
CA CYS A 48 -3.64 4.94 -5.85
C CYS A 48 -4.10 3.73 -5.00
N PRO A 49 -4.09 2.50 -5.55
CA PRO A 49 -4.49 1.30 -4.81
C PRO A 49 -3.56 0.91 -3.65
N THR A 50 -2.47 1.68 -3.45
CA THR A 50 -1.39 1.47 -2.48
C THR A 50 -0.59 0.23 -2.78
N GLY A 51 0.57 0.38 -3.44
CA GLY A 51 1.39 -0.75 -3.90
C GLY A 51 1.81 -1.70 -2.78
N SER A 52 2.30 -1.17 -1.66
CA SER A 52 2.60 -1.97 -0.45
C SER A 52 1.34 -2.61 0.16
N GLY A 53 0.19 -1.95 0.03
CA GLY A 53 -1.12 -2.49 0.44
C GLY A 53 -1.58 -3.68 -0.41
N VAL A 54 -1.44 -3.58 -1.74
CA VAL A 54 -1.68 -4.71 -2.66
C VAL A 54 -0.71 -5.85 -2.35
N ALA A 55 0.58 -5.54 -2.19
CA ALA A 55 1.62 -6.52 -1.85
C ALA A 55 1.35 -7.23 -0.51
N GLY A 56 0.91 -6.49 0.52
CA GLY A 56 0.57 -7.03 1.83
C GLY A 56 -0.74 -7.81 1.87
N ARG A 57 -1.67 -7.57 0.92
CA ARG A 57 -2.92 -8.34 0.80
C ARG A 57 -2.74 -9.68 0.10
N LEU A 58 -1.81 -9.78 -0.86
CA LEU A 58 -1.53 -11.03 -1.59
C LEU A 58 -1.25 -12.24 -0.66
N PRO A 59 -0.37 -12.19 0.35
CA PRO A 59 -0.18 -13.32 1.26
C PRO A 59 -1.43 -13.67 2.07
N ILE A 60 -2.30 -12.70 2.37
CA ILE A 60 -3.57 -12.97 3.06
C ILE A 60 -4.50 -13.77 2.14
N HIS A 61 -4.64 -13.36 0.88
CA HIS A 61 -5.42 -14.09 -0.13
C HIS A 61 -4.85 -15.49 -0.37
N PHE A 62 -3.52 -15.61 -0.47
CA PHE A 62 -2.84 -16.89 -0.63
C PHE A 62 -3.10 -17.85 0.52
N ALA A 63 -2.95 -17.37 1.76
CA ALA A 63 -3.21 -18.17 2.96
C ALA A 63 -4.67 -18.63 3.07
N ARG A 64 -5.60 -17.93 2.41
CA ARG A 64 -7.02 -18.29 2.31
C ARG A 64 -7.35 -19.16 1.10
N GLY A 65 -6.39 -19.43 0.20
CA GLY A 65 -6.61 -20.15 -1.04
C GLY A 65 -7.41 -19.37 -2.09
N GLU A 66 -7.46 -18.05 -1.97
CA GLU A 66 -8.23 -17.16 -2.85
C GLU A 66 -7.45 -16.74 -4.10
N VAL A 67 -6.11 -16.82 -4.06
CA VAL A 67 -5.21 -16.48 -5.17
C VAL A 67 -4.07 -17.50 -5.21
N ALA A 68 -3.78 -18.07 -6.37
CA ALA A 68 -2.67 -18.98 -6.58
C ALA A 68 -1.36 -18.27 -7.01
N ILE A 69 -0.23 -18.99 -6.96
CA ILE A 69 1.04 -18.50 -7.52
C ILE A 69 0.87 -18.28 -9.03
N GLY A 70 1.28 -17.11 -9.52
CA GLY A 70 1.16 -16.69 -10.92
C GLY A 70 -0.21 -16.12 -11.29
N GLU A 71 -1.24 -16.30 -10.46
CA GLU A 71 -2.55 -15.69 -10.66
C GLU A 71 -2.48 -14.18 -10.41
N THR A 72 -3.19 -13.42 -11.24
CA THR A 72 -3.20 -11.96 -11.20
C THR A 72 -4.54 -11.46 -10.71
N ILE A 73 -4.51 -10.56 -9.72
CA ILE A 73 -5.66 -9.78 -9.28
C ILE A 73 -5.52 -8.31 -9.70
N THR A 74 -6.64 -7.66 -9.92
CA THR A 74 -6.76 -6.23 -10.22
C THR A 74 -7.39 -5.49 -9.04
N VAL A 75 -6.74 -4.43 -8.59
CA VAL A 75 -7.19 -3.63 -7.44
C VAL A 75 -7.33 -2.18 -7.86
N GLU A 76 -8.53 -1.62 -7.68
CA GLU A 76 -8.81 -0.21 -8.00
C GLU A 76 -8.68 0.68 -6.75
N SER A 77 -8.46 1.98 -6.96
CA SER A 77 -8.32 2.98 -5.90
C SER A 77 -9.58 3.81 -5.70
N ILE A 78 -9.53 4.77 -4.78
CA ILE A 78 -10.59 5.79 -4.64
C ILE A 78 -10.75 6.66 -5.91
N THR A 79 -9.70 6.82 -6.71
CA THR A 79 -9.71 7.64 -7.94
C THR A 79 -9.96 6.84 -9.22
N GLY A 80 -10.10 5.51 -9.12
CA GLY A 80 -10.30 4.62 -10.27
C GLY A 80 -9.00 4.17 -10.97
N SER A 81 -7.82 4.60 -10.50
CA SER A 81 -6.56 4.00 -10.94
C SER A 81 -6.46 2.54 -10.50
N VAL A 82 -5.81 1.69 -11.31
CA VAL A 82 -5.75 0.24 -11.11
C VAL A 82 -4.30 -0.24 -11.05
N PHE A 83 -4.02 -1.11 -10.09
CA PHE A 83 -2.80 -1.90 -10.02
C PHE A 83 -3.12 -3.37 -10.22
N LYS A 84 -2.17 -4.11 -10.77
CA LYS A 84 -2.22 -5.58 -10.82
C LYS A 84 -1.28 -6.14 -9.76
N GLY A 85 -1.76 -7.14 -9.02
CA GLY A 85 -0.97 -7.90 -8.04
C GLY A 85 -0.88 -9.35 -8.45
N ALA A 86 0.28 -9.97 -8.27
CA ALA A 86 0.45 -11.42 -8.44
C ALA A 86 1.49 -11.96 -7.46
N ILE A 87 1.39 -13.24 -7.12
CA ILE A 87 2.41 -13.92 -6.32
C ILE A 87 3.42 -14.59 -7.23
N VAL A 88 4.71 -14.33 -7.02
CA VAL A 88 5.79 -14.92 -7.83
C VAL A 88 6.21 -16.28 -7.29
N LYS A 89 6.41 -16.37 -5.96
CA LYS A 89 6.81 -17.60 -5.26
C LYS A 89 6.66 -17.46 -3.75
N GLU A 90 6.64 -18.59 -3.06
CA GLU A 90 6.79 -18.66 -1.61
C GLU A 90 8.27 -18.56 -1.18
N VAL A 91 8.50 -18.02 0.01
CA VAL A 91 9.81 -17.92 0.66
C VAL A 91 9.64 -18.00 2.18
N ALA A 92 10.68 -18.44 2.89
CA ALA A 92 10.73 -18.26 4.33
C ALA A 92 11.27 -16.85 4.65
N TYR A 93 10.65 -16.17 5.63
CA TYR A 93 11.13 -14.89 6.14
C TYR A 93 11.08 -14.87 7.68
N GLY A 94 12.23 -15.11 8.31
CA GLY A 94 12.30 -15.36 9.75
C GLY A 94 11.49 -16.60 10.12
N SER A 95 10.58 -16.45 11.08
CA SER A 95 9.67 -17.51 11.51
C SER A 95 8.42 -17.65 10.64
N TYR A 96 8.25 -16.82 9.61
CA TYR A 96 7.03 -16.76 8.80
C TYR A 96 7.22 -17.47 7.45
N GLN A 97 6.18 -18.19 7.01
CA GLN A 97 6.00 -18.50 5.60
C GLN A 97 5.48 -17.25 4.90
N ALA A 98 6.18 -16.81 3.87
CA ALA A 98 5.95 -15.56 3.17
C ALA A 98 5.90 -15.78 1.65
N VAL A 99 5.58 -14.72 0.93
CA VAL A 99 5.54 -14.72 -0.53
C VAL A 99 6.34 -13.56 -1.09
N ILE A 100 6.79 -13.68 -2.33
CA ILE A 100 7.31 -12.57 -3.12
C ILE A 100 6.18 -12.01 -3.99
N PRO A 101 5.56 -10.88 -3.60
CA PRO A 101 4.54 -10.24 -4.42
C PRO A 101 5.18 -9.46 -5.57
N ARG A 102 4.47 -9.40 -6.71
CA ARG A 102 4.73 -8.47 -7.81
C ARG A 102 3.54 -7.53 -7.91
N VAL A 103 3.83 -6.23 -7.99
CA VAL A 103 2.83 -5.19 -8.22
C VAL A 103 3.19 -4.44 -9.49
N GLU A 104 2.22 -4.28 -10.38
CA GLU A 104 2.34 -3.57 -11.64
C GLU A 104 1.37 -2.38 -11.64
N GLY A 105 1.88 -1.23 -12.10
CA GLY A 105 1.12 -0.01 -12.29
C GLY A 105 1.84 0.89 -13.30
N THR A 106 1.27 2.07 -13.55
CA THR A 106 1.81 3.04 -14.50
C THR A 106 2.04 4.37 -13.80
N ALA A 107 3.13 5.05 -14.15
CA ALA A 107 3.42 6.41 -13.74
C ALA A 107 3.63 7.30 -14.97
N PHE A 108 3.37 8.60 -14.82
CA PHE A 108 3.49 9.59 -15.89
C PHE A 108 4.31 10.78 -15.40
N ILE A 109 5.14 11.36 -16.27
CA ILE A 109 5.86 12.60 -15.97
C ILE A 109 4.84 13.73 -15.85
N THR A 110 4.83 14.43 -14.72
CA THR A 110 3.90 15.54 -14.45
C THR A 110 4.54 16.91 -14.65
N GLY A 111 5.87 17.01 -14.56
CA GLY A 111 6.58 18.26 -14.73
C GLY A 111 8.05 18.16 -14.32
N GLN A 112 8.77 19.24 -14.57
CA GLN A 112 10.10 19.52 -14.01
C GLN A 112 9.96 20.76 -13.14
N HIS A 113 10.41 20.67 -11.89
CA HIS A 113 10.22 21.71 -10.89
C HIS A 113 11.56 22.23 -10.37
N GLU A 114 11.66 23.54 -10.17
CA GLU A 114 12.76 24.21 -9.44
C GLU A 114 12.14 24.95 -8.25
N PHE A 115 12.49 24.55 -7.03
CA PHE A 115 11.95 25.12 -5.79
C PHE A 115 12.96 26.11 -5.19
N PHE A 116 12.48 27.30 -4.81
CA PHE A 116 13.28 28.32 -4.14
C PHE A 116 12.69 28.61 -2.76
N ILE A 117 13.56 28.72 -1.74
CA ILE A 117 13.15 28.97 -0.35
C ILE A 117 13.89 30.21 0.14
N GLY A 118 13.15 31.30 0.36
CA GLY A 118 13.70 32.56 0.86
C GLY A 118 14.00 32.51 2.36
N PRO A 119 15.08 33.14 2.85
CA PRO A 119 15.42 33.12 4.27
C PRO A 119 14.42 33.90 5.14
N GLU A 120 13.76 34.92 4.57
CA GLU A 120 12.76 35.78 5.22
C GLU A 120 11.31 35.29 5.05
N ASP A 121 11.08 34.20 4.30
CA ASP A 121 9.75 33.64 4.11
C ASP A 121 9.22 33.04 5.42
N PRO A 122 8.12 33.59 6.00
CA PRO A 122 7.56 33.09 7.26
C PRO A 122 7.02 31.66 7.16
N PHE A 123 6.79 31.14 5.94
CA PHE A 123 6.27 29.80 5.68
C PHE A 123 7.28 28.92 4.92
N ARG A 124 8.58 29.23 5.03
CA ARG A 124 9.66 28.51 4.33
C ARG A 124 9.74 26.99 4.58
N HIS A 125 9.08 26.51 5.64
CA HIS A 125 8.99 25.09 6.01
C HIS A 125 7.60 24.49 5.79
N GLY A 126 6.72 25.23 5.11
CA GLY A 126 5.32 24.85 4.90
C GLY A 126 4.45 25.02 6.14
N PHE A 127 3.22 24.53 6.03
CA PHE A 127 2.22 24.43 7.08
C PHE A 127 1.36 23.20 6.80
N PHE A 128 0.60 22.74 7.81
CA PHE A 128 -0.24 21.55 7.68
C PHE A 128 -1.67 21.86 8.12
N LEU A 129 -2.63 21.60 7.24
CA LEU A 129 -4.07 21.70 7.46
C LEU A 129 -4.75 20.54 6.73
N ARG A 130 -5.72 19.89 7.37
CA ARG A 130 -6.49 18.79 6.79
C ARG A 130 -7.95 18.83 7.21
#